data_AF-A0A8X6NYH0-F1
#
_entry.id   AF-A0A8X6NYH0-F1
#
_cell.length_a   1.000
_cell.length_b   1.000
_cell.length_c   1.000
_cell.angle_alpha   90.00
_cell.angle_beta   90.00
_cell.angle_gamma   90.00
#
_symmetry.space_group_name_H-M   'P 1'
#
loop_
_entity.id
_entity.type
_entity.pdbx_description
1 polymer ?
#
loop_
_entity_poly.entity_id
_entity_poly.type
_entity_poly.pdbx_seq_one_letter_code
_entity_poly.pdbx_strand_id
1 'polypeptide(L)'
;MFSIWLFRTPMVFAVKAEAVEEIIGGTKFVDKAWFYNWLHPMIGTGLITSFRKKWKSRRKLLNPCFNYAILKNFVPVMNEQTQVLVKRFKEETSKDFTDIFSLISACTLDVICETMMGIDVGMQTNSKDSKLIQLLNRYASHAF
;
A
#
# COMPACT_ATOMS: atom_id res chain seq x y z
N MET A 1 -9.37 18.43 18.33
CA MET A 1 -10.29 17.47 17.70
C MET A 1 -11.49 18.25 17.18
N PHE A 2 -12.04 17.85 16.05
CA PHE A 2 -13.33 18.35 15.56
C PHE A 2 -14.14 17.18 15.01
N SER A 3 -15.46 17.34 14.90
CA SER A 3 -16.36 16.30 14.41
C SER A 3 -17.11 16.78 13.17
N ILE A 4 -17.21 15.92 12.17
CA ILE A 4 -18.08 16.12 11.00
C ILE A 4 -19.20 15.07 11.09
N TRP A 5 -20.44 15.50 10.95
CA TRP A 5 -21.58 14.59 10.91
C TRP A 5 -21.82 14.13 9.46
N LEU A 6 -21.72 12.82 9.22
CA LEU A 6 -22.14 12.20 7.98
C LEU A 6 -23.46 11.47 8.23
N PHE A 7 -24.56 12.02 7.71
CA PHE A 7 -25.92 11.56 7.97
C PHE A 7 -26.21 11.45 9.48
N ARG A 8 -26.17 10.23 10.04
CA ARG A 8 -26.45 9.94 11.45
C ARG A 8 -25.21 9.57 12.26
N THR A 9 -24.04 9.53 11.62
CA THR A 9 -22.80 9.05 12.25
C THR A 9 -21.79 10.20 12.36
N PRO A 10 -21.35 10.58 13.57
CA PRO A 10 -20.29 11.55 13.74
C PRO A 10 -18.93 10.92 13.44
N MET A 11 -18.17 11.56 12.56
CA MET A 11 -16.76 11.25 12.28
C MET A 11 -15.88 12.22 13.07
N VAL A 12 -15.11 11.70 14.02
CA VAL A 12 -14.21 12.49 14.86
C VAL A 12 -12.82 12.49 14.26
N PHE A 13 -12.29 13.69 14.01
CA PHE A 13 -10.95 13.89 13.48
C PHE A 13 -10.01 14.37 14.60
N ALA A 14 -9.01 13.54 14.91
CA ALA A 14 -7.91 13.88 15.80
C ALA A 14 -6.77 14.52 15.00
N VAL A 15 -6.54 15.81 15.22
CA VAL A 15 -5.50 16.59 14.50
C VAL A 15 -4.31 16.94 15.40
N LYS A 16 -4.54 17.03 16.72
CA LYS A 16 -3.49 17.34 17.70
C LYS A 16 -2.71 16.07 18.05
N ALA A 17 -1.39 16.18 18.14
CA ALA A 17 -0.50 15.04 18.36
C ALA A 17 -0.84 14.27 19.64
N GLU A 18 -1.13 14.98 20.73
CA GLU A 18 -1.44 14.39 22.05
C GLU A 18 -2.70 13.53 21.98
N ALA A 19 -3.70 13.99 21.21
CA ALA A 19 -4.95 13.27 21.04
C ALA A 19 -4.80 12.04 20.12
N VAL A 20 -3.91 12.13 19.13
CA VAL A 20 -3.58 11.00 18.23
C VAL A 20 -2.78 9.93 18.98
N GLU A 21 -1.83 10.34 19.82
CA GLU A 21 -1.02 9.45 20.65
C GLU A 21 -1.89 8.62 21.61
N GLU A 22 -2.83 9.25 22.32
CA GLU A 22 -3.75 8.54 23.21
C GLU A 22 -4.62 7.52 22.45
N ILE A 23 -5.09 7.88 21.24
CA ILE A 23 -5.92 7.00 20.42
C ILE A 23 -5.12 5.80 19.88
N ILE A 24 -3.92 6.03 19.34
CA ILE A 24 -3.12 5.02 18.65
C ILE A 24 -2.29 4.18 19.63
N GLY A 25 -1.82 4.79 20.72
CA GLY A 25 -1.03 4.12 21.75
C GLY A 25 -1.86 3.20 22.64
N GLY A 26 -3.15 3.50 22.81
CA GLY A 26 -4.07 2.66 23.58
C GLY A 26 -4.49 1.38 22.87
N THR A 27 -4.97 0.40 23.63
CA THR A 27 -5.60 -0.83 23.10
C THR A 27 -7.12 -0.70 22.95
N LYS A 28 -7.70 0.44 23.34
CA LYS A 28 -9.15 0.69 23.30
C LYS A 28 -9.68 0.84 21.88
N PHE A 29 -8.94 1.51 20.99
CA PHE A 29 -9.35 1.82 19.61
C PHE A 29 -8.61 0.99 18.55
N VAL A 30 -8.47 -0.32 18.79
CA VAL A 30 -7.75 -1.24 17.88
C VAL A 30 -8.60 -1.67 16.68
N ASP A 31 -9.93 -1.52 16.80
CA ASP A 31 -10.86 -1.88 15.73
C ASP A 31 -10.77 -0.88 14.57
N LYS A 32 -10.75 -1.41 13.34
CA LYS A 32 -10.73 -0.59 12.13
C LYS A 32 -12.09 0.08 11.92
N ALA A 33 -12.07 1.24 11.27
CA ALA A 33 -13.30 1.95 10.94
C ALA A 33 -14.18 1.12 9.99
N TRP A 34 -15.49 1.36 10.03
CA TRP A 34 -16.50 0.61 9.28
C TRP A 34 -16.26 0.60 7.76
N PHE A 35 -15.64 1.64 7.20
CA PHE A 35 -15.34 1.72 5.76
C PHE A 35 -14.26 0.72 5.31
N TYR A 36 -13.48 0.12 6.24
CA TYR A 36 -12.59 -1.00 5.88
C TYR A 36 -13.35 -2.24 5.41
N ASN A 37 -14.65 -2.36 5.72
CA ASN A 37 -15.48 -3.44 5.21
C ASN A 37 -15.68 -3.34 3.68
N TRP A 38 -15.60 -2.14 3.10
CA TRP A 38 -15.63 -1.97 1.64
C TRP A 38 -14.41 -2.57 0.95
N LEU A 39 -13.30 -2.75 1.68
CA LEU A 39 -12.10 -3.40 1.14
C LEU A 39 -12.15 -4.94 1.27
N HIS A 40 -13.10 -5.50 2.03
CA HIS A 40 -13.17 -6.95 2.23
C HIS A 40 -13.40 -7.75 0.94
N PRO A 41 -14.24 -7.32 -0.01
CA PRO A 41 -14.37 -8.01 -1.30
C PRO A 41 -13.07 -8.00 -2.11
N MET A 42 -12.23 -6.97 -1.96
CA MET A 42 -11.00 -6.79 -2.75
C MET A 42 -9.80 -7.56 -2.17
N ILE A 43 -9.58 -7.45 -0.86
CA ILE A 43 -8.37 -7.95 -0.19
C ILE A 43 -8.67 -8.83 1.03
N GLY A 44 -9.93 -9.23 1.19
CA GLY A 44 -10.39 -10.12 2.26
C GLY A 44 -10.23 -9.50 3.65
N THR A 45 -10.07 -10.37 4.64
CA THR A 45 -9.80 -10.01 6.04
C THR A 45 -8.34 -10.31 6.39
N GLY A 46 -7.42 -9.71 5.61
CA GLY A 46 -5.97 -9.78 5.76
C GLY A 46 -5.41 -8.86 6.86
N LEU A 47 -4.11 -8.57 6.85
CA LEU A 47 -3.47 -7.76 7.89
C LEU A 47 -4.06 -6.34 7.99
N ILE A 48 -4.44 -5.73 6.87
CA ILE A 48 -4.89 -4.34 6.83
C ILE A 48 -6.37 -4.21 7.24
N THR A 49 -7.17 -5.24 6.99
CA THR A 49 -8.64 -5.24 7.12
C THR A 49 -9.18 -6.12 8.25
N SER A 50 -8.33 -6.92 8.91
CA SER A 50 -8.74 -7.77 10.02
C SER A 50 -8.81 -7.02 11.35
N PHE A 51 -9.64 -7.56 12.26
CA PHE A 51 -9.89 -6.99 13.59
C PHE A 51 -9.21 -7.81 14.70
N ARG A 52 -8.88 -7.13 15.81
CA ARG A 52 -8.42 -7.68 17.11
C ARG A 52 -7.49 -8.90 17.02
N LYS A 53 -8.00 -10.08 17.39
CA LYS A 53 -7.23 -11.33 17.56
C LYS A 53 -6.66 -11.81 16.23
N LYS A 54 -7.43 -11.70 15.14
CA LYS A 54 -6.99 -12.10 13.80
C LYS A 54 -5.86 -11.21 13.31
N TRP A 55 -5.99 -9.90 13.50
CA TRP A 55 -4.93 -8.93 13.23
C TRP A 55 -3.67 -9.21 14.04
N LYS A 56 -3.81 -9.37 15.37
CA LYS A 56 -2.70 -9.61 16.29
C LYS A 56 -1.93 -10.88 15.94
N SER A 57 -2.65 -11.96 15.64
CA SER A 57 -2.05 -13.24 15.22
C SER A 57 -1.26 -13.09 13.92
N ARG A 58 -1.86 -12.50 12.88
CA ARG A 58 -1.19 -12.29 11.58
C ARG A 58 0.01 -11.34 11.68
N ARG A 59 -0.10 -10.27 12.47
CA ARG A 59 1.01 -9.35 12.71
C ARG A 59 2.16 -10.05 13.43
N LYS A 60 1.87 -10.89 14.43
CA LYS A 60 2.90 -11.69 15.11
C LYS A 60 3.62 -12.62 14.15
N LEU A 61 2.89 -13.23 13.21
CA LEU A 61 3.46 -14.13 12.19
C LEU A 61 4.33 -13.38 11.16
N LEU A 62 3.90 -12.18 10.73
CA LEU A 62 4.56 -11.42 9.66
C LEU A 62 5.70 -10.53 10.13
N ASN A 63 5.65 -10.00 11.36
CA ASN A 63 6.68 -9.10 11.90
C ASN A 63 8.13 -9.62 11.72
N PRO A 64 8.43 -10.92 11.90
CA PRO A 64 9.77 -11.44 11.63
C PRO A 64 10.24 -11.18 10.21
N CYS A 65 9.36 -11.22 9.20
CA CYS A 65 9.71 -10.96 7.79
C CYS A 65 10.13 -9.50 7.51
N PHE A 66 9.83 -8.58 8.44
CA PHE A 66 10.14 -7.15 8.32
C PHE A 66 11.18 -6.69 9.35
N ASN A 67 11.99 -7.61 9.87
CA ASN A 67 13.12 -7.24 10.70
C ASN A 67 14.28 -6.69 9.86
N TYR A 68 15.14 -5.88 10.47
CA TYR A 68 16.23 -5.18 9.79
C TYR A 68 17.18 -6.09 8.98
N ALA A 69 17.47 -7.30 9.47
CA ALA A 69 18.35 -8.22 8.76
C ALA A 69 17.73 -8.71 7.44
N ILE A 70 16.42 -8.94 7.42
CA ILE A 70 15.70 -9.32 6.19
C ILE A 70 15.55 -8.12 5.25
N LEU A 71 15.23 -6.94 5.79
CA LEU A 71 15.11 -5.73 4.98
C LEU A 71 16.39 -5.38 4.22
N LYS A 72 17.57 -5.67 4.80
CA LYS A 72 18.85 -5.53 4.08
C LYS A 72 18.93 -6.37 2.80
N ASN A 73 18.31 -7.55 2.80
CA ASN A 73 18.28 -8.41 1.62
C ASN A 73 17.38 -7.86 0.51
N PHE A 74 16.52 -6.88 0.80
CA PHE A 74 15.68 -6.22 -0.20
C PHE A 74 16.38 -5.06 -0.90
N VAL A 75 17.46 -4.51 -0.32
CA VAL A 75 18.21 -3.37 -0.87
C VAL A 75 18.74 -3.64 -2.30
N PRO A 76 19.32 -4.81 -2.62
CA PRO A 76 19.76 -5.10 -3.99
C PRO A 76 18.62 -4.99 -5.01
N VAL A 77 17.45 -5.58 -4.71
CA VAL A 77 16.26 -5.52 -5.56
C VAL A 77 15.76 -4.08 -5.71
N MET A 78 15.70 -3.32 -4.61
CA MET A 78 15.31 -1.90 -4.66
C MET A 78 16.24 -1.10 -5.57
N ASN A 79 17.55 -1.34 -5.49
CA ASN A 79 18.54 -0.66 -6.32
C ASN A 79 18.36 -1.03 -7.79
N GLU A 80 18.19 -2.31 -8.12
CA GLU A 80 17.97 -2.79 -9.48
C GLU A 80 16.73 -2.14 -10.11
N GLN A 81 15.59 -2.20 -9.44
CA GLN A 81 14.34 -1.62 -9.93
C GLN A 81 14.42 -0.08 -10.02
N THR A 82 15.17 0.57 -9.12
CA THR A 82 15.40 2.02 -9.18
C THR A 82 16.28 2.40 -10.38
N GLN A 83 17.27 1.57 -10.76
CA GLN A 83 18.05 1.82 -11.98
C GLN A 83 17.17 1.75 -13.25
N VAL A 84 16.19 0.84 -13.28
CA VAL A 84 15.18 0.81 -14.34
C VAL A 84 14.35 2.10 -14.33
N LEU A 85 13.87 2.53 -13.16
CA LEU A 85 13.11 3.78 -13.03
C LEU A 85 13.90 5.00 -13.54
N VAL A 86 15.19 5.10 -13.21
CA VAL A 86 16.07 6.18 -13.68
C VAL A 86 16.19 6.18 -15.21
N LYS A 87 16.28 5.01 -15.84
CA LYS A 87 16.27 4.91 -17.32
C LYS A 87 14.94 5.40 -17.89
N ARG A 88 13.81 5.01 -17.30
CA ARG A 88 12.47 5.48 -17.72
C ARG A 88 12.35 6.99 -17.58
N PHE A 89 12.81 7.58 -16.47
CA PHE A 89 12.81 9.04 -16.32
C PHE A 89 13.64 9.77 -17.38
N LYS A 90 14.78 9.21 -17.79
CA LYS A 90 15.59 9.79 -18.87
C LYS A 90 14.84 9.83 -20.20
N GLU A 91 14.06 8.81 -20.53
CA GLU A 91 13.23 8.78 -21.75
C GLU A 91 12.14 9.86 -21.74
N GLU A 92 11.60 10.16 -20.56
CA GLU A 92 10.54 11.14 -20.36
C GLU A 92 11.03 12.60 -20.38
N THR A 93 12.35 12.85 -20.36
CA THR A 93 12.92 14.22 -20.41
C THR A 93 12.64 14.97 -21.71
N SER A 94 12.26 14.23 -22.77
CA SER A 94 11.91 14.78 -24.07
C SER A 94 10.46 15.24 -24.18
N LYS A 95 9.62 14.96 -23.17
CA LYS A 95 8.19 15.30 -23.16
C LYS A 95 7.94 16.58 -22.38
N ASP A 96 6.91 17.32 -22.80
CA ASP A 96 6.47 18.53 -22.09
C ASP A 96 5.84 18.21 -20.72
N PHE A 97 5.18 17.05 -20.61
CA PHE A 97 4.53 16.58 -19.38
C PHE A 97 4.76 15.09 -19.17
N THR A 98 5.01 14.74 -17.91
CA THR A 98 5.33 13.37 -17.48
C THR A 98 4.47 13.00 -16.28
N ASP A 99 3.78 11.87 -16.37
CA ASP A 99 3.06 11.31 -15.23
C ASP A 99 4.02 10.56 -14.30
N ILE A 100 4.52 11.29 -13.30
CA ILE A 100 5.43 10.77 -12.28
C ILE A 100 4.75 9.70 -11.41
N PHE A 101 3.45 9.84 -11.13
CA PHE A 101 2.73 8.93 -10.25
C PHE A 101 2.70 7.52 -10.83
N SER A 102 2.41 7.41 -12.13
CA SER A 102 2.42 6.12 -12.83
C SER A 102 3.80 5.46 -12.84
N LEU A 103 4.87 6.24 -13.06
CA LEU A 103 6.25 5.71 -13.08
C LEU A 103 6.68 5.17 -11.70
N ILE A 104 6.46 5.96 -10.64
CA ILE A 104 6.81 5.56 -9.28
C ILE A 104 5.94 4.37 -8.83
N SER A 105 4.65 4.37 -9.17
CA SER A 105 3.75 3.27 -8.82
C SER A 105 4.18 1.95 -9.49
N ALA A 106 4.58 1.99 -10.76
CA ALA A 106 5.10 0.81 -11.45
C ALA A 106 6.38 0.26 -10.80
N CYS A 107 7.34 1.15 -10.50
CA CYS A 107 8.57 0.76 -9.78
C CYS A 107 8.28 0.18 -8.39
N THR A 108 7.35 0.79 -7.64
CA THR A 108 6.98 0.33 -6.31
C THR A 108 6.37 -1.07 -6.35
N LEU A 109 5.54 -1.34 -7.37
CA LEU A 109 4.94 -2.66 -7.56
C LEU A 109 5.99 -3.72 -7.93
N ASP A 110 6.93 -3.41 -8.82
CA ASP A 110 8.03 -4.34 -9.14
C ASP A 110 8.87 -4.66 -7.90
N VAL A 111 9.25 -3.64 -7.12
CA VAL A 111 9.98 -3.85 -5.85
C VAL A 111 9.20 -4.73 -4.90
N ILE A 112 7.89 -4.48 -4.69
CA ILE A 112 7.07 -5.27 -3.77
C ILE A 112 6.92 -6.71 -4.27
N CYS A 113 6.61 -6.91 -5.54
CA CYS A 113 6.42 -8.25 -6.11
C CYS A 113 7.71 -9.07 -6.08
N GLU A 114 8.84 -8.46 -6.41
CA GLU A 114 10.11 -9.16 -6.42
C GLU A 114 10.61 -9.45 -4.99
N THR A 115 10.53 -8.47 -4.07
CA THR A 115 11.00 -8.68 -2.69
C THR A 115 10.10 -9.61 -1.88
N MET A 116 8.78 -9.54 -2.05
CA MET A 116 7.83 -10.32 -1.24
C MET A 116 7.44 -11.65 -1.89
N MET A 117 7.43 -11.74 -3.23
CA MET A 117 6.96 -12.92 -3.96
C MET A 117 8.07 -13.62 -4.75
N GLY A 118 9.24 -12.98 -4.93
CA GLY A 118 10.32 -13.51 -5.77
C GLY A 118 9.97 -13.55 -7.26
N ILE A 119 9.01 -12.71 -7.68
CA ILE A 119 8.51 -12.69 -9.06
C ILE A 119 8.87 -11.34 -9.67
N ASP A 120 9.60 -11.38 -10.78
CA ASP A 120 9.77 -10.22 -11.67
C ASP A 120 8.51 -10.06 -12.53
N VAL A 121 7.80 -8.95 -12.31
CA VAL A 121 6.56 -8.61 -13.02
C VAL A 121 6.85 -7.77 -14.27
N GLY A 122 8.01 -7.12 -14.35
CA GLY A 122 8.38 -6.23 -15.44
C GLY A 122 7.38 -5.08 -15.65
N MET A 123 6.80 -4.55 -14.57
CA MET A 123 5.75 -3.53 -14.64
C MET A 123 6.23 -2.23 -15.28
N GLN A 124 7.47 -1.84 -15.01
CA GLN A 124 8.07 -0.62 -15.55
C GLN A 124 8.33 -0.68 -17.06
N THR A 125 8.54 -1.86 -17.62
CA THR A 125 8.95 -2.09 -19.02
C THR A 125 7.83 -2.63 -19.90
N ASN A 126 6.97 -3.50 -19.37
CA ASN A 126 5.91 -4.22 -20.10
C ASN A 126 4.49 -3.79 -19.69
N SER A 127 4.30 -2.51 -19.32
CA SER A 127 3.08 -2.03 -18.63
C SER A 127 1.75 -2.28 -19.36
N LYS A 128 1.75 -2.58 -20.67
CA LYS A 128 0.53 -2.85 -21.44
C LYS A 128 0.03 -4.30 -21.31
N ASP A 129 0.92 -5.26 -21.03
CA ASP A 129 0.60 -6.70 -20.98
C ASP A 129 0.59 -7.28 -19.56
N SER A 130 0.92 -6.46 -18.56
CA SER A 130 0.83 -6.86 -17.15
C SER A 130 -0.63 -7.15 -16.77
N LYS A 131 -0.94 -8.44 -16.65
CA LYS A 131 -2.22 -8.95 -16.13
C LYS A 131 -2.57 -8.33 -14.78
N LEU A 132 -1.57 -7.94 -13.99
CA LEU A 132 -1.74 -7.26 -12.72
C LEU A 132 -2.33 -5.84 -12.88
N ILE A 133 -1.82 -5.02 -13.80
CA ILE A 133 -2.40 -3.69 -14.11
C ILE A 133 -3.82 -3.83 -14.61
N GLN A 134 -4.05 -4.77 -15.53
CA GLN A 134 -5.38 -4.98 -16.10
C GLN A 134 -6.37 -5.41 -15.02
N LEU A 135 -5.96 -6.26 -14.08
CA LEU A 135 -6.79 -6.64 -12.93
C LEU A 135 -7.03 -5.44 -12.01
N LEU A 136 -6.00 -4.70 -11.62
CA LEU A 136 -6.14 -3.53 -10.76
C LEU A 136 -7.06 -2.46 -11.37
N ASN A 137 -6.89 -2.14 -12.66
CA ASN A 137 -7.74 -1.19 -13.37
C ASN A 137 -9.17 -1.69 -13.53
N ARG A 138 -9.36 -2.98 -13.86
CA ARG A 138 -10.69 -3.58 -13.98
C ARG A 138 -11.43 -3.58 -12.63
N TYR A 139 -10.74 -3.82 -11.52
CA TYR A 139 -11.36 -3.78 -10.20
C TYR A 139 -11.60 -2.35 -9.72
N ALA A 140 -10.70 -1.40 -10.02
CA ALA A 140 -10.90 0.02 -9.74
C ALA A 140 -12.15 0.58 -10.45
N SER A 141 -12.40 0.18 -11.71
CA SER A 141 -13.61 0.59 -12.45
C SER A 141 -14.92 -0.03 -11.94
N HIS A 142 -14.86 -1.05 -11.09
CA HIS A 142 -16.04 -1.67 -10.46
C HIS A 142 -16.28 -1.16 -9.03
N ALA A 143 -15.29 -0.51 -8.42
CA ALA A 143 -15.36 0.00 -7.05
C ALA A 143 -15.80 1.48 -6.96
N PHE A 144 -15.86 2.18 -8.10
CA PHE A 144 -16.26 3.58 -8.23
C PHE A 144 -17.29 3.77 -9.34
#